data_AF-F4JGV7-F1
#
_entry.id   AF-F4JGV7-F1
#
_cell.length_a   1.000
_cell.length_b   1.000
_cell.length_c   1.000
_cell.angle_alpha   90.00
_cell.angle_beta   90.00
_cell.angle_gamma   90.00
#
_symmetry.space_group_name_H-M   'P 1'
#
loop_
_entity.id
_entity.type
_entity.pdbx_description
1 polymer ?
#
loop_
_entity_poly.entity_id
_entity_poly.type
_entity_poly.pdbx_seq_one_letter_code
_entity_poly.pdbx_strand_id
1 'polypeptide(L)'
;MAPELIGGGLVDFAVDIWAFGCSVLEMLTGKTVWGEHGDLVHDDWVDLIGHSDLTPQISTRLSAEAQDFLMRCLVKEPGSRWSIGELVDHLFLCSDVEFSHNGFVYD
;
A
#
# COMPACT_ATOMS: atom_id res chain seq x y z
N MET A 1 4.37 6.99 6.73
CA MET A 1 3.32 7.34 7.71
C MET A 1 2.03 7.61 6.94
N ALA A 2 0.86 7.29 7.52
CA ALA A 2 -0.41 7.69 6.92
C ALA A 2 -0.58 9.23 6.95
N PRO A 3 -1.30 9.84 6.00
CA PRO A 3 -1.53 11.28 5.93
C PRO A 3 -2.03 11.92 7.22
N GLU A 4 -3.05 11.35 7.81
CA GLU A 4 -3.65 11.78 9.07
C GLU A 4 -2.71 11.58 10.25
N LEU A 5 -1.85 10.56 10.23
CA LEU A 5 -0.88 10.32 11.28
C LEU A 5 0.23 11.39 11.25
N ILE A 6 0.79 11.69 10.07
CA ILE A 6 1.85 12.70 9.94
C ILE A 6 1.30 14.13 10.05
N GLY A 7 0.05 14.36 9.64
CA GLY A 7 -0.65 15.65 9.78
C GLY A 7 -1.22 15.92 11.17
N GLY A 8 -1.04 15.01 12.15
CA GLY A 8 -1.54 15.20 13.52
C GLY A 8 -3.07 15.07 13.68
N GLY A 9 -3.72 14.35 12.76
CA GLY A 9 -5.15 14.03 12.79
C GLY A 9 -5.51 12.84 13.68
N LEU A 10 -6.75 12.36 13.55
CA LEU A 10 -7.25 11.20 14.28
C LEU A 10 -6.55 9.92 13.79
N VAL A 11 -6.08 9.10 14.74
CA VAL A 11 -5.39 7.83 14.47
C VAL A 11 -6.33 6.69 14.84
N ASP A 12 -6.65 5.85 13.85
CA ASP A 12 -7.42 4.62 14.01
C ASP A 12 -6.81 3.48 13.16
N PHE A 13 -7.51 2.35 13.00
CA PHE A 13 -7.01 1.21 12.24
C PHE A 13 -6.74 1.49 10.75
N ALA A 14 -7.29 2.57 10.18
CA ALA A 14 -7.07 2.91 8.78
C ALA A 14 -5.60 3.34 8.53
N VAL A 15 -4.87 3.80 9.55
CA VAL A 15 -3.43 4.12 9.41
C VAL A 15 -2.60 2.88 9.07
N ASP A 16 -2.98 1.73 9.62
CA ASP A 16 -2.32 0.45 9.39
C ASP A 16 -2.59 -0.04 7.97
N ILE A 17 -3.80 0.18 7.45
CA ILE A 17 -4.16 -0.13 6.06
C ILE A 17 -3.30 0.67 5.09
N TRP A 18 -3.08 1.95 5.35
CA TRP A 18 -2.18 2.76 4.52
C TRP A 18 -0.75 2.22 4.57
N ALA A 19 -0.23 1.93 5.77
CA ALA A 19 1.13 1.42 5.94
C ALA A 19 1.33 0.05 5.27
N PHE A 20 0.32 -0.81 5.34
CA PHE A 20 0.29 -2.08 4.63
C PHE A 20 0.27 -1.89 3.12
N GLY A 21 -0.58 -1.00 2.60
CA GLY A 21 -0.60 -0.64 1.17
C GLY A 21 0.76 -0.12 0.68
N CYS A 22 1.44 0.73 1.45
CA CYS A 22 2.80 1.16 1.15
C CYS A 22 3.75 -0.03 1.11
N SER A 23 3.73 -0.90 2.12
CA SER A 23 4.61 -2.08 2.19
C SER A 23 4.43 -3.00 0.98
N VAL A 24 3.17 -3.24 0.56
CA VAL A 24 2.87 -4.03 -0.64
C VAL A 24 3.39 -3.35 -1.91
N LEU A 25 3.21 -2.04 -2.04
CA LEU A 25 3.75 -1.28 -3.18
C LEU A 25 5.28 -1.35 -3.24
N GLU A 26 5.96 -1.25 -2.10
CA GLU A 26 7.42 -1.38 -2.01
C GLU A 26 7.88 -2.79 -2.40
N MET A 27 7.20 -3.85 -1.92
CA MET A 27 7.50 -5.22 -2.30
C MET A 27 7.32 -5.47 -3.81
N LEU A 28 6.26 -4.93 -4.40
CA LEU A 28 5.95 -5.10 -5.83
C LEU A 28 6.90 -4.32 -6.75
N THR A 29 7.44 -3.19 -6.28
CA THR A 29 8.26 -2.30 -7.11
C THR A 29 9.76 -2.38 -6.81
N GLY A 30 10.13 -2.91 -5.64
CA GLY A 30 11.49 -2.86 -5.11
C GLY A 30 11.98 -1.45 -4.79
N LYS A 31 11.08 -0.47 -4.65
CA LYS A 31 11.40 0.94 -4.43
C LYS A 31 10.66 1.45 -3.20
N THR A 32 11.33 2.27 -2.40
CA THR A 32 10.72 2.97 -1.27
C THR A 32 9.64 3.94 -1.73
N VAL A 33 8.51 3.96 -1.03
CA VAL A 33 7.42 4.92 -1.29
C VAL A 33 7.91 6.34 -0.99
N TRP A 34 7.67 7.27 -1.92
CA TRP A 34 8.18 8.65 -1.92
C TRP A 34 9.70 8.80 -2.07
N GLY A 35 10.43 7.74 -2.40
CA GLY A 35 11.88 7.77 -2.53
C GLY A 35 12.41 8.77 -3.58
N GLU A 36 11.58 9.20 -4.53
CA GLU A 36 11.89 10.24 -5.51
C GLU A 36 12.12 11.62 -4.89
N HIS A 37 11.64 11.86 -3.68
CA HIS A 37 11.78 13.14 -2.98
C HIS A 37 13.08 13.24 -2.15
N GLY A 38 13.82 12.14 -1.98
CA GLY A 38 15.05 12.13 -1.21
C GLY A 38 14.82 12.32 0.30
N ASP A 39 15.75 13.00 0.96
CA ASP A 39 15.69 13.28 2.40
C ASP A 39 15.16 14.69 2.64
N LEU A 40 13.84 14.81 2.80
CA LEU A 40 13.18 16.07 3.13
C LEU A 40 13.21 16.32 4.64
N VAL A 41 13.14 17.59 5.05
CA VAL A 41 12.92 17.94 6.45
C VAL A 41 11.50 17.58 6.89
N HIS A 42 11.26 17.47 8.20
CA HIS A 42 9.98 17.01 8.74
C HIS A 42 8.79 17.82 8.21
N ASP A 43 8.89 19.15 8.19
CA ASP A 43 7.80 20.04 7.75
C ASP A 43 7.44 19.81 6.27
N ASP A 44 8.44 19.58 5.41
CA ASP A 44 8.22 19.27 4.00
C ASP A 44 7.54 17.90 3.82
N TRP A 45 7.85 16.91 4.67
CA TRP A 45 7.14 15.63 4.69
C TRP A 45 5.69 15.76 5.15
N VAL A 46 5.43 16.62 6.15
CA VAL A 46 4.08 16.91 6.62
C VAL A 46 3.28 17.59 5.51
N ASP A 47 3.86 18.53 4.78
CA ASP A 47 3.19 19.17 3.66
C ASP A 47 2.93 18.19 2.50
N LEU A 48 3.92 17.37 2.15
CA LEU A 48 3.82 16.38 1.07
C LEU A 48 2.77 15.29 1.37
N ILE A 49 2.90 14.60 2.50
CA ILE A 49 2.08 13.41 2.79
C ILE A 49 0.82 13.79 3.57
N GLY A 50 0.89 14.78 4.45
CA GLY A 50 -0.19 15.21 5.33
C GLY A 50 -1.14 16.20 4.65
N HIS A 51 -0.64 17.30 4.09
CA HIS A 51 -1.48 18.40 3.61
C HIS A 51 -1.80 18.37 2.10
N SER A 52 -0.95 17.77 1.27
CA SER A 52 -1.22 17.69 -0.17
C SER A 52 -2.23 16.58 -0.52
N ASP A 53 -2.82 16.65 -1.71
CA ASP A 53 -3.68 15.60 -2.27
C ASP A 53 -2.88 14.46 -2.94
N LEU A 54 -1.54 14.47 -2.84
CA LEU A 54 -0.71 13.44 -3.44
C LEU A 54 -0.89 12.11 -2.70
N THR A 55 -0.93 11.04 -3.48
CA THR A 55 -0.93 9.64 -3.02
C THR A 55 0.23 8.88 -3.67
N PRO A 56 0.70 7.78 -3.07
CA PRO A 56 1.82 7.03 -3.63
C PRO A 56 1.53 6.59 -5.07
N GLN A 57 2.52 6.72 -5.95
CA GLN A 57 2.33 6.40 -7.36
C GLN A 57 2.25 4.89 -7.57
N ILE A 58 1.09 4.42 -8.03
CA ILE A 58 0.88 3.03 -8.42
C ILE A 58 1.25 2.88 -9.91
N SER A 59 2.20 1.99 -10.20
CA SER A 59 2.64 1.77 -11.58
C SER A 59 1.57 1.06 -12.40
N THR A 60 1.31 1.55 -13.61
CA THR A 60 0.43 0.89 -14.60
C THR A 60 0.97 -0.45 -15.12
N ARG A 61 2.22 -0.81 -14.76
CA ARG A 61 2.84 -2.09 -15.11
C ARG A 61 2.46 -3.23 -14.16
N LEU A 62 1.84 -2.93 -13.01
CA LEU A 62 1.34 -3.95 -12.09
C LEU A 62 0.09 -4.63 -12.68
N SER A 63 -0.29 -5.81 -12.19
CA SER A 63 -1.54 -6.45 -12.63
C SER A 63 -2.75 -5.58 -12.25
N ALA A 64 -3.88 -5.77 -12.93
CA ALA A 64 -5.09 -5.00 -12.64
C ALA A 64 -5.55 -5.20 -11.18
N GLU A 65 -5.43 -6.42 -10.67
CA GLU A 65 -5.78 -6.80 -9.31
C GLU A 65 -4.83 -6.13 -8.29
N ALA A 66 -3.53 -6.10 -8.57
CA ALA A 66 -2.56 -5.43 -7.71
C ALA A 66 -2.81 -3.90 -7.66
N GLN A 67 -3.11 -3.29 -8.82
CA GLN A 67 -3.46 -1.87 -8.89
C GLN A 67 -4.73 -1.59 -8.07
N ASP A 68 -5.79 -2.39 -8.26
CA ASP A 68 -7.06 -2.23 -7.55
C ASP A 68 -6.89 -2.41 -6.03
N PHE A 69 -6.15 -3.43 -5.60
CA PHE A 69 -5.84 -3.67 -4.20
C PHE A 69 -5.14 -2.47 -3.56
N LEU A 70 -4.10 -1.95 -4.22
CA LEU A 70 -3.36 -0.78 -3.75
C LEU A 70 -4.22 0.48 -3.73
N MET A 71 -5.09 0.70 -4.73
CA MET A 71 -6.03 1.82 -4.77
C MET A 71 -7.04 1.79 -3.62
N ARG A 72 -7.42 0.60 -3.12
CA ARG A 72 -8.29 0.43 -1.94
C ARG A 72 -7.57 0.72 -0.62
N CYS A 73 -6.26 0.51 -0.57
CA CYS A 73 -5.43 0.79 0.62
C CYS A 73 -4.97 2.26 0.69
N LEU A 74 -4.53 2.81 -0.44
CA LEU A 74 -3.80 4.09 -0.54
C LEU A 74 -4.72 5.27 -0.84
N VAL A 75 -5.89 5.30 -0.18
CA VAL A 75 -6.84 6.42 -0.27
C VAL A 75 -6.50 7.47 0.79
N LYS A 76 -6.48 8.75 0.42
CA LYS A 76 -6.17 9.84 1.37
C LYS A 76 -7.14 9.84 2.55
N GLU A 77 -8.44 9.87 2.27
CA GLU A 77 -9.51 9.86 3.27
C GLU A 77 -9.55 8.51 4.02
N PRO A 78 -9.25 8.49 5.34
CA PRO A 78 -9.13 7.24 6.10
C PRO A 78 -10.42 6.41 6.09
N GLY A 79 -11.58 7.06 6.22
CA GLY A 79 -12.89 6.38 6.22
C GLY A 79 -13.31 5.81 4.86
N SER A 80 -12.58 6.14 3.79
CA SER A 80 -12.80 5.58 2.44
C SER A 80 -11.85 4.42 2.11
N ARG A 81 -10.87 4.13 2.98
CA ARG A 81 -9.99 2.95 2.83
C ARG A 81 -10.76 1.70 3.16
N TRP A 82 -10.43 0.62 2.47
CA TRP A 82 -10.97 -0.71 2.82
C TRP A 82 -10.39 -1.21 4.14
N SER A 83 -11.21 -1.88 4.94
CA SER A 83 -10.76 -2.59 6.12
C SER A 83 -9.98 -3.86 5.75
N ILE A 84 -9.20 -4.39 6.70
CA ILE A 84 -8.49 -5.66 6.48
C ILE A 84 -9.45 -6.82 6.18
N GLY A 85 -10.65 -6.80 6.77
CA GLY A 85 -11.70 -7.79 6.51
C GLY A 85 -12.26 -7.74 5.09
N GLU A 86 -12.21 -6.59 4.43
CA GLU A 86 -12.58 -6.47 3.01
C GLU A 86 -11.39 -6.81 2.11
N LEU A 87 -10.17 -6.43 2.50
CA LEU A 87 -8.96 -6.68 1.71
C LEU A 87 -8.59 -8.17 1.65
N VAL A 88 -8.86 -8.95 2.70
CA VAL A 88 -8.47 -10.37 2.76
C VAL A 88 -9.13 -11.22 1.66
N ASP A 89 -10.34 -10.83 1.23
CA ASP A 89 -11.11 -11.52 0.18
C ASP A 89 -10.82 -10.96 -1.22
N HIS A 90 -9.88 -10.01 -1.34
CA HIS A 90 -9.56 -9.37 -2.61
C HIS A 90 -8.80 -10.32 -3.55
N LEU A 91 -9.12 -10.27 -4.86
CA LEU A 91 -8.54 -11.16 -5.89
C LEU A 91 -7.01 -11.15 -5.95
N PHE A 92 -6.38 -10.03 -5.59
CA PHE A 92 -4.93 -9.93 -5.48
C PHE A 92 -4.31 -10.89 -4.45
N LEU A 93 -5.02 -11.15 -3.34
CA LEU A 93 -4.59 -12.08 -2.29
C LEU A 93 -5.08 -13.51 -2.53
N CYS A 94 -6.16 -13.67 -3.30
CA CYS A 94 -6.66 -14.95 -3.77
C CYS A 94 -5.80 -15.49 -4.92
N SER A 95 -4.51 -15.71 -4.68
CA SER A 95 -3.72 -16.54 -5.59
C SER A 95 -4.13 -17.99 -5.36
N ASP A 96 -4.63 -18.65 -6.40
CA ASP A 96 -4.65 -20.11 -6.47
C ASP A 96 -3.20 -20.59 -6.45
N VAL A 97 -2.64 -20.72 -5.25
CA VAL A 97 -1.43 -21.51 -5.05
C VAL A 97 -1.90 -22.95 -5.28
N GLU A 98 -1.98 -23.35 -6.54
CA GLU A 98 -1.93 -24.75 -6.90
C GLU A 98 -0.62 -25.25 -6.29
N PHE A 99 -0.72 -25.85 -5.10
CA PHE A 99 0.23 -26.84 -4.67
C PHE A 99 0.17 -27.93 -5.73
N SER A 100 0.92 -27.73 -6.82
CA SER A 100 1.32 -28.81 -7.69
C SER A 100 2.16 -29.72 -6.80
N HIS A 101 1.45 -30.65 -6.20
CA HIS A 101 1.92 -31.96 -5.76
C HIS A 101 2.68 -32.57 -6.95
N ASN A 102 3.92 -32.16 -7.18
CA ASN A 102 4.86 -32.86 -8.05
C ASN A 102 6.23 -32.19 -8.01
N GLY A 103 7.24 -32.94 -7.56
CA GLY A 103 8.59 -32.73 -8.08
C GLY A 103 9.71 -32.47 -7.08
N PHE A 104 9.57 -32.83 -5.80
CA PHE A 104 10.75 -33.26 -5.04
C PHE A 104 11.04 -34.72 -5.40
N VAL A 105 11.47 -34.97 -6.64
CA VAL A 105 12.17 -36.21 -6.96
C VAL A 105 13.66 -35.86 -6.86
N TYR A 106 14.28 -36.42 -5.84
CA TYR A 106 15.72 -36.49 -5.71
C TYR A 106 16.24 -37.32 -6.89
N ASP A 107 16.92 -36.68 -7.83
CA ASP A 107 17.95 -37.32 -8.65
C ASP A 107 19.33 -36.98 -8.09
#